data_AF-A0A957LJR3-F1
#
_entry.id   AF-A0A957LJR3-F1
#
_cell.length_a   1.000
_cell.length_b   1.000
_cell.length_c   1.000
_cell.angle_alpha   90.00
_cell.angle_beta   90.00
_cell.angle_gamma   90.00
#
_symmetry.space_group_name_H-M   'P 1'
#
loop_
_entity.id
_entity.type
_entity.pdbx_description
1 polymer ?
#
loop_
_entity_poly.entity_id
_entity_poly.type
_entity_poly.pdbx_seq_one_letter_code
_entity_poly.pdbx_strand_id
1 'polypeptide(L)'
;TAAFLEEAQTSILLEETVQHYEASLLDDRQIVTEEIQAKLRAAVVGFKITLTELQGKLKLGQHRQAADQQGVVAGLQAQAETNSEAAELLRYMRQKQIGIG
;
A
#
# COMPACT_ATOMS: atom_id res chain seq x y z
N THR A 1 -15.93 4.45 -11.65
CA THR A 1 -15.58 4.75 -13.06
C THR A 1 -14.21 5.39 -13.13
N ALA A 2 -13.41 5.06 -14.15
CA ALA A 2 -12.12 5.70 -14.39
C ALA A 2 -12.25 6.81 -15.42
N ALA A 3 -11.50 7.90 -15.25
CA ALA A 3 -11.42 9.01 -16.21
C ALA A 3 -9.97 9.50 -16.32
N PHE A 4 -9.55 9.86 -17.53
CA PHE A 4 -8.24 10.47 -17.73
C PHE A 4 -8.16 11.85 -17.07
N LEU A 5 -6.96 12.20 -16.62
CA LEU A 5 -6.62 13.51 -16.12
C LEU A 5 -6.03 14.35 -17.25
N GLU A 6 -6.26 15.66 -17.18
CA GLU A 6 -5.56 16.60 -18.04
C GLU A 6 -4.07 16.66 -17.68
N GLU A 7 -3.24 17.17 -18.59
CA GLU A 7 -1.78 17.26 -18.39
C GLU A 7 -1.40 18.04 -17.11
N ALA A 8 -2.09 19.15 -16.85
CA ALA A 8 -1.88 19.95 -15.65
C ALA A 8 -2.17 19.16 -14.36
N GLN A 9 -3.24 18.37 -14.36
CA GLN A 9 -3.63 17.54 -13.22
C GLN A 9 -2.67 16.35 -13.03
N THR A 10 -2.19 15.78 -14.14
CA THR A 10 -1.18 14.71 -14.14
C THR A 10 0.14 15.21 -13.56
N SER A 11 0.53 16.46 -13.88
CA SER A 11 1.76 17.06 -13.36
C SER A 11 1.70 17.28 -11.85
N ILE A 12 0.56 17.78 -11.33
CA ILE A 12 0.33 17.95 -9.89
C ILE A 12 0.40 16.59 -9.18
N LEU A 13 -0.29 15.57 -9.71
CA LEU A 13 -0.30 14.23 -9.13
C LEU A 13 1.12 13.63 -9.06
N LEU A 14 1.94 13.86 -10.08
CA LEU A 14 3.33 13.39 -10.09
C LEU A 14 4.14 14.05 -8.97
N GLU A 15 4.03 15.37 -8.82
CA GLU A 15 4.71 16.11 -7.75
C GLU A 15 4.25 15.65 -6.36
N GLU A 16 2.94 15.48 -6.15
CA GLU A 16 2.38 14.94 -4.90
C GLU A 16 2.90 13.53 -4.60
N THR A 17 3.03 12.67 -5.62
CA THR A 17 3.55 11.32 -5.48
C THR A 17 5.02 11.33 -5.07
N VAL A 18 5.85 12.16 -5.70
CA VAL A 18 7.26 12.34 -5.33
C VAL A 18 7.35 12.89 -3.90
N GLN A 19 6.54 13.89 -3.55
CA GLN A 19 6.52 14.46 -2.20
C GLN A 19 6.16 13.42 -1.13
N HIS A 20 5.28 12.46 -1.43
CA HIS A 20 4.84 11.45 -0.47
C HIS A 20 5.86 10.33 -0.25
N TYR A 21 6.51 9.85 -1.32
CA TYR A 21 7.40 8.69 -1.24
C TYR A 21 8.88 9.07 -1.18
N GLU A 22 9.29 10.17 -1.81
CA GLU A 22 10.69 10.54 -2.05
C GLU A 22 10.90 12.07 -1.99
N ALA A 23 10.42 12.69 -0.90
CA ALA A 23 10.47 14.15 -0.70
C ALA A 23 11.83 14.79 -1.00
N SER A 24 12.93 14.11 -0.65
CA SER A 24 14.30 14.60 -0.85
C SER A 24 14.67 14.82 -2.32
N LEU A 25 13.99 14.19 -3.27
CA LEU A 25 14.21 14.44 -4.71
C LEU A 25 13.71 15.80 -5.16
N LEU A 26 12.80 16.43 -4.42
CA LEU A 26 12.34 17.80 -4.70
C LEU A 26 13.36 18.85 -4.23
N ASP A 27 14.19 18.48 -3.25
CA ASP A 27 15.28 19.32 -2.75
C ASP A 27 16.50 19.29 -3.69
N ASP A 28 16.78 18.14 -4.32
CA ASP A 28 17.89 17.97 -5.26
C ASP A 28 17.45 18.05 -6.74
N ARG A 29 17.35 19.30 -7.22
CA ARG A 29 17.01 19.59 -8.62
C ARG A 29 18.08 19.20 -9.65
N GLN A 30 19.24 18.66 -9.22
CA GLN A 30 20.25 18.14 -10.15
C GLN A 30 19.91 16.73 -10.65
N ILE A 31 19.12 15.98 -9.90
CA ILE A 31 18.67 14.62 -10.29
C ILE A 31 17.43 14.70 -11.17
N VAL A 32 16.45 15.53 -10.79
CA VAL A 32 15.17 15.69 -11.49
C VAL A 32 15.17 17.00 -12.29
N THR A 33 15.99 17.06 -13.34
CA THR A 33 16.09 18.25 -14.20
C THR A 33 14.80 18.53 -14.96
N GLU A 34 14.56 19.78 -15.34
CA GLU A 34 13.36 20.16 -16.10
C GLU A 34 13.21 19.38 -17.42
N GLU A 35 14.33 19.05 -18.08
CA GLU A 35 14.35 18.25 -19.31
C GLU A 35 13.89 16.81 -19.07
N ILE A 36 14.39 16.16 -18.01
CA ILE A 36 13.99 14.81 -17.63
C ILE A 36 12.51 14.80 -17.24
N GLN A 37 12.06 15.81 -16.49
CA GLN A 37 10.65 15.95 -16.12
C GLN A 37 9.75 16.09 -17.35
N ALA A 38 10.10 16.97 -18.30
CA ALA A 38 9.32 17.17 -19.51
C ALA A 38 9.22 15.89 -20.35
N LYS A 39 10.32 15.16 -20.50
CA LYS A 39 10.36 13.90 -21.26
C LYS A 39 9.53 12.79 -20.59
N LEU A 40 9.63 12.65 -19.27
CA LEU A 40 8.90 11.62 -18.53
C LEU A 40 7.40 11.93 -18.49
N ARG A 41 7.00 13.20 -18.30
CA ARG A 41 5.57 13.62 -18.31
C ARG A 41 4.89 13.27 -19.63
N ALA A 42 5.56 13.46 -20.77
CA ALA A 42 5.02 13.11 -22.08
C ALA A 42 4.73 11.60 -22.25
N ALA A 43 5.34 10.74 -21.43
CA ALA A 43 5.14 9.29 -21.43
C ALA A 43 4.19 8.80 -20.33
N VAL A 44 3.67 9.69 -19.48
CA VAL A 44 2.80 9.35 -18.35
C VAL A 44 1.36 9.79 -18.62
N VAL A 45 0.42 8.87 -18.39
CA VAL A 45 -1.01 9.16 -18.47
C VAL A 45 -1.59 9.16 -17.06
N GLY A 46 -2.01 10.33 -16.59
CA GLY A 46 -2.76 10.45 -15.35
C GLY A 46 -4.20 10.00 -15.54
N PHE A 47 -4.74 9.30 -14.55
CA PHE A 47 -6.16 8.97 -14.50
C PHE A 47 -6.63 8.96 -13.04
N LYS A 48 -7.93 9.11 -12.84
CA LYS A 48 -8.57 8.99 -11.54
C LYS A 48 -9.62 7.90 -11.58
N ILE A 49 -9.77 7.20 -10.46
CA ILE A 49 -10.86 6.25 -10.23
C ILE A 49 -11.78 6.86 -9.18
N THR A 50 -13.03 7.13 -9.56
CA THR A 50 -14.05 7.47 -8.56
C THR A 50 -14.43 6.22 -7.79
N LEU A 51 -14.07 6.21 -6.51
CA LEU A 51 -14.52 5.18 -5.56
C LEU A 51 -16.05 5.30 -5.41
N THR A 52 -16.74 4.22 -5.71
CA THR A 52 -18.21 4.13 -5.58
C THR A 52 -18.58 3.23 -4.41
N GLU A 53 -17.79 2.19 -4.21
CA GLU A 53 -17.91 1.25 -3.10
C GLU A 53 -16.53 0.70 -2.78
N LEU A 54 -16.30 0.37 -1.50
CA LEU A 54 -15.13 -0.36 -1.06
C LEU A 54 -15.59 -1.60 -0.28
N GLN A 55 -15.26 -2.77 -0.79
CA GLN A 55 -15.53 -4.05 -0.11
C GLN A 55 -14.21 -4.69 0.30
N GLY A 56 -14.13 -5.13 1.56
CA GLY A 56 -12.99 -5.86 2.11
C GLY A 56 -13.44 -7.22 2.65
N LYS A 57 -12.53 -8.21 2.64
CA LYS A 57 -12.78 -9.53 3.22
C LYS A 57 -11.63 -9.96 4.12
N LEU A 58 -11.97 -10.37 5.34
CA LEU A 58 -11.02 -10.95 6.28
C LEU A 58 -10.95 -12.46 6.09
N LYS A 59 -9.79 -12.96 5.66
CA LYS A 59 -9.47 -14.39 5.58
C LYS A 59 -8.38 -14.70 6.60
N LEU A 60 -8.79 -14.88 7.85
CA LEU A 60 -7.89 -15.02 9.00
C LEU A 60 -8.02 -16.39 9.68
N GLY A 61 -8.54 -17.40 8.97
CA GLY A 61 -8.74 -18.73 9.53
C GLY A 61 -9.89 -18.82 10.54
N GLN A 62 -10.76 -17.82 10.63
CA GLN A 62 -11.81 -17.69 11.65
C GLN A 62 -12.86 -18.81 11.66
N HIS A 63 -12.95 -19.60 10.60
CA HIS A 63 -13.86 -20.75 10.49
C HIS A 63 -13.13 -22.09 10.62
N ARG A 64 -11.83 -22.08 10.95
CA ARG A 64 -11.06 -23.30 11.25
C ARG A 64 -11.31 -23.73 12.70
N GLN A 65 -10.97 -24.97 13.01
CA GLN A 65 -11.07 -25.47 14.37
C GLN A 65 -10.09 -24.72 15.29
N ALA A 66 -10.40 -24.66 16.58
CA ALA A 66 -9.58 -24.00 17.60
C ALA A 66 -8.09 -24.40 17.51
N ALA A 67 -7.81 -25.71 17.40
CA ALA A 67 -6.46 -26.22 17.28
C ALA A 67 -5.69 -25.66 16.07
N ASP A 68 -6.35 -25.52 14.92
CA ASP A 68 -5.74 -24.93 13.71
C ASP A 68 -5.46 -23.44 13.91
N GLN A 69 -6.39 -22.70 14.52
CA GLN A 69 -6.23 -21.27 14.81
C GLN A 69 -5.04 -21.03 15.74
N GLN A 70 -4.96 -21.81 16.82
CA GLN A 70 -3.87 -21.76 17.78
C GLN A 70 -2.52 -22.13 17.12
N GLY A 71 -2.51 -23.14 16.24
CA GLY A 71 -1.33 -23.51 15.46
C GLY A 71 -0.83 -22.37 14.57
N VAL A 72 -1.74 -21.66 13.89
CA VAL A 72 -1.40 -20.48 13.10
C VAL A 72 -0.83 -19.36 13.98
N VAL A 73 -1.46 -19.06 15.12
CA VAL A 73 -0.96 -18.05 16.07
C VAL A 73 0.45 -18.38 16.56
N ALA A 74 0.69 -19.65 16.92
CA ALA A 74 2.00 -20.10 17.38
C ALA A 74 3.06 -19.95 16.28
N GLY A 75 2.73 -20.36 15.05
CA GLY A 75 3.63 -20.21 13.90
C GLY A 75 3.97 -18.75 13.60
N LEU A 76 2.97 -17.88 13.56
CA LEU A 76 3.18 -16.45 13.35
C LEU A 76 4.00 -15.81 14.47
N GLN A 77 3.79 -16.21 15.72
CA GLN A 77 4.55 -15.70 16.85
C GLN A 77 6.02 -16.14 16.79
N ALA A 78 6.29 -17.38 16.38
CA ALA A 78 7.65 -17.87 16.20
C ALA A 78 8.43 -17.13 15.09
N GLN A 79 7.72 -16.59 14.09
CA GLN A 79 8.34 -15.86 12.98
C GLN A 79 8.36 -14.34 13.20
N ALA A 80 7.69 -13.81 14.22
CA ALA A 80 7.47 -12.37 14.37
C ALA A 80 8.76 -11.54 14.56
N GLU A 81 9.85 -12.15 15.03
CA GLU A 81 11.13 -11.47 15.22
C GLU A 81 11.93 -11.30 13.93
N THR A 82 11.74 -12.19 12.95
CA THR A 82 12.52 -12.23 11.70
C THR A 82 11.68 -11.94 10.45
N ASN A 83 10.36 -11.89 10.59
CA ASN A 83 9.42 -11.62 9.51
C ASN A 83 8.39 -10.56 9.95
N SER A 84 8.53 -9.35 9.40
CA SER A 84 7.64 -8.22 9.68
C SER A 84 6.20 -8.48 9.26
N GLU A 85 5.96 -9.19 8.16
CA GLU A 85 4.60 -9.53 7.70
C GLU A 85 3.91 -10.48 8.70
N ALA A 86 4.64 -11.46 9.24
CA ALA A 86 4.12 -12.36 10.27
C ALA A 86 3.74 -11.61 11.55
N ALA A 87 4.60 -10.68 11.98
CA ALA A 87 4.34 -9.82 13.13
C ALA A 87 3.11 -8.92 12.91
N GLU A 88 2.98 -8.31 11.74
CA GLU A 88 1.86 -7.44 11.40
C GLU A 88 0.54 -8.20 11.31
N LEU A 89 0.52 -9.37 10.67
CA LEU A 89 -0.65 -10.23 10.61
C LEU A 89 -1.10 -10.67 12.00
N LEU A 90 -0.18 -11.14 12.84
CA LEU A 90 -0.49 -11.54 14.21
C LEU A 90 -1.04 -10.36 15.03
N ARG A 91 -0.43 -9.18 14.91
CA ARG A 91 -0.91 -7.95 15.54
C ARG A 91 -2.34 -7.62 15.07
N TYR A 92 -2.61 -7.72 13.77
CA TYR A 92 -3.94 -7.45 13.22
C TYR A 92 -4.98 -8.45 13.71
N MET A 93 -4.67 -9.75 13.70
CA MET A 93 -5.55 -10.81 14.21
C MET A 93 -5.90 -10.60 15.68
N ARG A 94 -4.90 -10.24 16.51
CA ARG A 94 -5.10 -9.87 17.92
C ARG A 94 -5.93 -8.60 18.08
N GLN A 95 -5.67 -7.56 17.29
CA GLN A 95 -6.45 -6.32 17.36
C GLN A 95 -7.92 -6.55 17.00
N LYS A 96 -8.19 -7.43 16.03
CA LYS A 96 -9.55 -7.74 15.58
C LYS A 96 -10.23 -8.87 16.37
N GLN A 97 -9.48 -9.63 17.17
CA GLN A 97 -9.96 -10.81 17.90
C GLN A 97 -10.57 -11.86 16.96
N ILE A 98 -9.91 -12.10 15.81
CA ILE A 98 -10.40 -13.03 14.77
C ILE A 98 -9.32 -14.06 14.47
N GLY A 99 -9.69 -15.35 14.49
CA GLY A 99 -8.79 -16.43 14.07
C GLY A 99 -7.70 -16.80 15.08
N ILE A 100 -7.90 -16.51 16.37
CA ILE A 100 -6.84 -16.58 17.40
C ILE A 100 -7.06 -17.64 18.48
N GLY A 101 -8.11 -18.47 18.43
CA GLY A 101 -8.46 -19.33 19.55
C GLY A 101 -9.37 -20.49 19.21
#